data_AF-A0A1X0NWF4-F1
#
_entry.id   AF-A0A1X0NWF4-F1
#
_cell.length_a   1.000
_cell.length_b   1.000
_cell.length_c   1.000
_cell.angle_alpha   90.00
_cell.angle_beta   90.00
_cell.angle_gamma   90.00
#
_symmetry.space_group_name_H-M   'P 1'
#
loop_
_entity.id
_entity.type
_entity.pdbx_description
1 polymer ?
#
loop_
_entity_poly.entity_id
_entity_poly.type
_entity_poly.pdbx_seq_one_letter_code
_entity_poly.pdbx_strand_id
1 'polypeptide(L)'
;MGPSSLQSLIEAIHASPVRCVLYIAGAGSCAISHLTAVPGCSRTLLDARVPYSLTAAAEMLEDHPTKMVNTAVARQFAQHAYHNAKRYMNAQTMNISNSNTSNTSESEIIIGIGSTSAVQTNRSRHGKDCAFVAAWNQEEVVEYTVEIPQHLSRTEQEEQVTFLLLKVLAEAASIPFTIPLIVEPTRQSYPIPKSPLQCLFKKEIPCIVFNTHGEVRADLKPYTLETPSVKERNTIIIQKQLLFPGSFSPLHWGHTELARAAIQTVVKMISKDMQSVKKEEMCCTLDEVDENKVQLTYEITIHNADKGVIQSETEIERRIQQFLQIGKRVAVTSARLFSEKATLFPNHGFVVGIDTVKRIFDLKYYENSREAMIESMLFIKSKGGFFVVGGRTVTNGEENTWEDLNSIKVPEELESMFIPISKEDFRVDVSSTELRKNKEKEKV
;
A
#
# COMPACT_ATOMS: atom_id res chain seq x y z
N MET A 1 -9.75 37.87 -20.06
CA MET A 1 -11.08 37.31 -20.39
C MET A 1 -10.94 35.80 -20.30
N GLY A 2 -11.78 35.12 -19.50
CA GLY A 2 -11.72 33.66 -19.38
C GLY A 2 -12.19 32.96 -20.65
N PRO A 3 -11.90 31.65 -20.82
CA PRO A 3 -12.42 30.88 -21.94
C PRO A 3 -13.95 30.93 -22.00
N SER A 4 -14.51 30.94 -23.23
CA SER A 4 -15.95 31.06 -23.47
C SER A 4 -16.59 29.78 -24.04
N SER A 5 -15.77 28.81 -24.43
CA SER A 5 -16.17 27.50 -24.94
C SER A 5 -15.34 26.38 -24.31
N LEU A 6 -15.84 25.14 -24.37
CA LEU A 6 -15.12 23.96 -23.89
C LEU A 6 -13.76 23.77 -24.58
N GLN A 7 -13.69 24.03 -25.89
CA GLN A 7 -12.42 23.97 -26.62
C GLN A 7 -11.42 25.00 -26.09
N SER A 8 -11.84 26.26 -25.91
CA SER A 8 -10.96 27.32 -25.39
C SER A 8 -10.50 27.05 -23.96
N LEU A 9 -11.32 26.37 -23.14
CA LEU A 9 -10.90 25.90 -21.82
C LEU A 9 -9.74 24.92 -21.92
N ILE A 10 -9.89 23.90 -22.77
CA ILE A 10 -8.89 22.84 -22.92
C ILE A 10 -7.59 23.42 -23.52
N GLU A 11 -7.68 24.31 -24.50
CA GLU A 11 -6.54 25.05 -25.03
C GLU A 11 -5.80 25.82 -23.93
N ALA A 12 -6.53 26.51 -23.05
CA ALA A 12 -5.95 27.20 -21.90
C ALA A 12 -5.30 26.23 -20.91
N ILE A 13 -5.92 25.07 -20.63
CA ILE A 13 -5.33 24.01 -19.80
C ILE A 13 -4.02 23.52 -20.43
N HIS A 14 -3.97 23.33 -21.75
CA HIS A 14 -2.76 22.92 -22.49
C HIS A 14 -1.68 23.99 -22.60
N ALA A 15 -2.02 25.25 -22.40
CA ALA A 15 -1.08 26.36 -22.30
C ALA A 15 -0.55 26.55 -20.86
N SER A 16 -1.22 25.97 -19.86
CA SER A 16 -0.85 26.08 -18.45
C SER A 16 0.38 25.22 -18.08
N PRO A 17 1.04 25.51 -16.94
CA PRO A 17 2.13 24.69 -16.43
C PRO A 17 1.67 23.35 -15.82
N VAL A 18 0.37 23.03 -15.82
CA VAL A 18 -0.14 21.79 -15.24
C VAL A 18 0.31 20.58 -16.04
N ARG A 19 0.83 19.58 -15.32
CA ARG A 19 1.17 18.23 -15.79
C ARG A 19 0.39 17.24 -14.93
N CYS A 20 -0.42 16.40 -15.56
CA CYS A 20 -1.34 15.54 -14.82
C CYS A 20 -1.38 14.08 -15.28
N VAL A 21 -1.75 13.22 -14.34
CA VAL A 21 -2.18 11.85 -14.60
C VAL A 21 -3.63 11.70 -14.13
N LEU A 22 -4.45 11.01 -14.93
CA LEU A 22 -5.88 10.84 -14.65
C LEU A 22 -6.24 9.36 -14.45
N TYR A 23 -6.82 9.02 -13.31
CA TYR A 23 -7.40 7.69 -13.05
C TYR A 23 -8.90 7.80 -12.79
N ILE A 24 -9.70 7.17 -13.65
CA ILE A 24 -11.15 7.34 -13.67
C ILE A 24 -11.83 5.97 -13.58
N ALA A 25 -12.57 5.71 -12.51
CA ALA A 25 -13.40 4.52 -12.35
C ALA A 25 -14.89 4.87 -12.39
N GLY A 26 -15.63 4.29 -13.33
CA GLY A 26 -17.04 4.62 -13.59
C GLY A 26 -17.19 5.65 -14.70
N ALA A 27 -18.01 6.67 -14.49
CA ALA A 27 -18.23 7.78 -15.40
C ALA A 27 -17.12 8.85 -15.37
N GLY A 28 -17.06 9.63 -16.44
CA GLY A 28 -16.15 10.78 -16.61
C GLY A 28 -15.04 10.56 -17.63
N SER A 29 -14.97 9.36 -18.23
CA SER A 29 -13.93 8.94 -19.18
C SER A 29 -13.86 9.84 -20.42
N CYS A 30 -14.99 10.46 -20.82
CA CYS A 30 -15.02 11.45 -21.90
C CYS A 30 -14.09 12.65 -21.66
N ALA A 31 -13.70 12.95 -20.41
CA ALA A 31 -12.69 13.98 -20.12
C ALA A 31 -11.35 13.69 -20.83
N ILE A 32 -10.95 12.41 -20.90
CA ILE A 32 -9.75 11.99 -21.62
C ILE A 32 -9.92 12.33 -23.10
N SER A 33 -11.06 11.95 -23.70
CA SER A 33 -11.36 12.23 -25.10
C SER A 33 -11.31 13.73 -25.40
N HIS A 34 -11.90 14.57 -24.55
CA HIS A 34 -11.88 16.03 -24.70
C HIS A 34 -10.46 16.60 -24.67
N LEU A 35 -9.64 16.19 -23.71
CA LEU A 35 -8.25 16.63 -23.62
C LEU A 35 -7.47 16.19 -24.88
N THR A 36 -7.57 14.93 -25.27
CA THR A 36 -6.80 14.39 -26.40
C THR A 36 -7.24 14.92 -27.77
N ALA A 37 -8.46 15.44 -27.88
CA ALA A 37 -8.99 16.00 -29.12
C ALA A 37 -8.40 17.39 -29.43
N VAL A 38 -7.81 18.08 -28.45
CA VAL A 38 -7.25 19.41 -28.62
C VAL A 38 -5.72 19.34 -28.76
N PRO A 39 -5.11 19.99 -29.78
CA PRO A 39 -3.67 20.02 -29.94
C PRO A 39 -2.94 20.55 -28.71
N GLY A 40 -1.82 19.92 -28.35
CA GLY A 40 -1.01 20.28 -27.18
C GLY A 40 -1.27 19.43 -25.94
N CYS A 41 -2.16 18.44 -26.01
CA CYS A 41 -2.45 17.52 -24.92
C CYS A 41 -1.22 16.86 -24.30
N SER A 42 -0.18 16.53 -25.08
CA SER A 42 1.07 15.92 -24.57
C SER A 42 1.83 16.83 -23.59
N ARG A 43 1.56 18.14 -23.59
CA ARG A 43 2.10 19.03 -22.56
C ARG A 43 1.35 18.88 -21.25
N THR A 44 0.07 18.52 -21.23
CA THR A 44 -0.70 18.45 -19.98
C THR A 44 -0.85 17.03 -19.46
N LEU A 45 -1.29 16.11 -20.31
CA LEU A 45 -1.68 14.76 -19.90
C LEU A 45 -0.50 13.81 -20.09
N LEU A 46 0.06 13.33 -18.97
CA LEU A 46 1.20 12.42 -18.94
C LEU A 46 0.78 10.95 -19.09
N ASP A 47 -0.31 10.56 -18.42
CA ASP A 47 -0.94 9.24 -18.50
C ASP A 47 -2.42 9.35 -18.13
N ALA A 48 -3.24 8.44 -18.65
CA ALA A 48 -4.64 8.32 -18.29
C ALA A 48 -5.08 6.85 -18.31
N ARG A 49 -5.76 6.41 -17.24
CA ARG A 49 -6.25 5.03 -17.13
C ARG A 49 -7.67 4.96 -16.61
N VAL A 50 -8.38 3.92 -17.05
CA VAL A 50 -9.76 3.63 -16.64
C VAL A 50 -9.78 2.25 -15.97
N PRO A 51 -9.42 2.14 -14.67
CA PRO A 51 -9.45 0.88 -13.92
C PRO A 51 -10.90 0.45 -13.66
N TYR A 52 -11.57 -0.08 -14.69
CA TYR A 52 -13.03 -0.25 -14.68
C TYR A 52 -13.50 -1.49 -13.88
N SER A 53 -12.71 -2.57 -13.88
CA SER A 53 -13.00 -3.76 -13.07
C SER A 53 -12.48 -3.60 -11.64
N LEU A 54 -13.11 -4.30 -10.69
CA LEU A 54 -12.66 -4.34 -9.29
C LEU A 54 -11.21 -4.82 -9.19
N THR A 55 -10.85 -5.85 -9.96
CA THR A 55 -9.49 -6.41 -9.98
C THR A 55 -8.47 -5.39 -10.48
N ALA A 56 -8.73 -4.69 -11.60
CA ALA A 56 -7.81 -3.69 -12.13
C ALA A 56 -7.61 -2.52 -11.16
N ALA A 57 -8.68 -2.11 -10.47
CA ALA A 57 -8.58 -1.08 -9.44
C ALA A 57 -7.79 -1.58 -8.21
N ALA A 58 -8.05 -2.80 -7.75
CA ALA A 58 -7.38 -3.36 -6.60
C ALA A 58 -5.88 -3.57 -6.84
N GLU A 59 -5.51 -4.07 -8.02
CA GLU A 59 -4.11 -4.19 -8.46
C GLU A 59 -3.42 -2.83 -8.51
N MET A 60 -4.08 -1.82 -9.08
CA MET A 60 -3.50 -0.48 -9.21
C MET A 60 -3.33 0.24 -7.86
N LEU A 61 -4.24 0.02 -6.92
CA LEU A 61 -4.17 0.64 -5.59
C LEU A 61 -3.34 -0.17 -4.58
N GLU A 62 -3.09 -1.44 -4.90
CA GLU A 62 -2.63 -2.47 -3.98
C GLU A 62 -3.45 -2.51 -2.68
N ASP A 63 -4.77 -2.31 -2.81
CA ASP A 63 -5.76 -2.27 -1.74
C ASP A 63 -7.07 -2.92 -2.27
N HIS A 64 -7.90 -3.43 -1.37
CA HIS A 64 -9.15 -4.12 -1.70
C HIS A 64 -10.35 -3.42 -1.06
N PRO A 65 -10.73 -2.23 -1.54
CA PRO A 65 -11.83 -1.47 -0.96
C PRO A 65 -13.15 -2.23 -1.08
N THR A 66 -13.86 -2.39 0.04
CA THR A 66 -15.19 -3.03 0.10
C THR A 66 -16.24 -2.30 -0.72
N LYS A 67 -16.04 -1.00 -0.94
CA LYS A 67 -16.87 -0.17 -1.81
C LYS A 67 -15.98 0.71 -2.68
N MET A 68 -16.02 0.52 -3.99
CA MET A 68 -15.24 1.33 -4.93
C MET A 68 -15.61 2.80 -4.96
N VAL A 69 -16.90 3.13 -4.84
CA VAL A 69 -17.39 4.49 -5.04
C VAL A 69 -17.44 5.21 -3.71
N ASN A 70 -16.34 5.87 -3.36
CA ASN A 70 -16.20 6.71 -2.17
C ASN A 70 -15.01 7.70 -2.29
N THR A 71 -14.93 8.66 -1.36
CA THR A 71 -13.85 9.68 -1.32
C THR A 71 -12.46 9.09 -1.09
N ALA A 72 -12.36 8.02 -0.31
CA ALA A 72 -11.10 7.34 0.02
C ALA A 72 -10.44 6.71 -1.21
N VAL A 73 -11.21 6.00 -2.04
CA VAL A 73 -10.70 5.41 -3.29
C VAL A 73 -10.30 6.49 -4.29
N ALA A 74 -11.09 7.57 -4.43
CA ALA A 74 -10.72 8.71 -5.25
C ALA A 74 -9.39 9.34 -4.79
N ARG A 75 -9.17 9.50 -3.47
CA ARG A 75 -7.89 9.98 -2.92
C ARG A 75 -6.73 9.03 -3.20
N GLN A 76 -6.91 7.72 -3.05
CA GLN A 76 -5.85 6.75 -3.35
C GLN A 76 -5.48 6.78 -4.84
N PHE A 77 -6.47 6.86 -5.74
CA PHE A 77 -6.20 7.06 -7.16
C PHE A 77 -5.47 8.36 -7.45
N ALA A 78 -5.86 9.46 -6.81
CA ALA A 78 -5.18 10.75 -6.96
C ALA A 78 -3.72 10.68 -6.46
N GLN A 79 -3.47 10.01 -5.34
CA GLN A 79 -2.12 9.78 -4.82
C GLN A 79 -1.27 8.96 -5.79
N HIS A 80 -1.81 7.84 -6.29
CA HIS A 80 -1.14 6.98 -7.27
C HIS A 80 -0.83 7.74 -8.56
N ALA A 81 -1.82 8.51 -9.06
CA ALA A 81 -1.65 9.37 -10.22
C ALA A 81 -0.55 10.41 -10.00
N TYR A 82 -0.50 11.05 -8.83
CA TYR A 82 0.50 12.06 -8.51
C TYR A 82 1.91 11.45 -8.43
N HIS A 83 2.07 10.28 -7.82
CA HIS A 83 3.34 9.55 -7.77
C HIS A 83 3.82 9.15 -9.17
N ASN A 84 2.92 8.65 -10.02
CA ASN A 84 3.25 8.34 -11.41
C ASN A 84 3.60 9.59 -12.21
N ALA A 85 2.87 10.69 -12.04
CA ALA A 85 3.18 11.97 -12.66
C ALA A 85 4.60 12.43 -12.29
N LYS A 86 4.96 12.44 -11.00
CA LYS A 86 6.34 12.74 -10.55
C LYS A 86 7.38 11.83 -11.18
N ARG A 87 7.10 10.52 -11.27
CA ARG A 87 8.02 9.55 -11.87
C ARG A 87 8.27 9.86 -13.35
N TYR A 88 7.23 10.18 -14.12
CA TYR A 88 7.36 10.53 -15.52
C TYR A 88 8.12 11.85 -15.71
N MET A 89 7.82 12.87 -14.89
CA MET A 89 8.54 14.15 -14.93
C MET A 89 10.02 13.98 -14.60
N ASN A 90 10.37 13.25 -13.54
CA ASN A 90 11.76 12.99 -13.18
C ASN A 90 12.52 12.25 -14.30
N ALA A 91 11.88 11.27 -14.95
CA ALA A 91 12.48 10.54 -16.07
C ALA A 91 12.72 11.46 -17.28
N GLN A 92 11.81 12.40 -17.56
CA GLN A 92 11.98 13.40 -18.61
C GLN A 92 13.14 14.37 -18.29
N THR A 93 13.23 14.87 -17.06
CA THR A 93 14.32 15.77 -16.64
C THR A 93 15.68 15.09 -16.79
N MET A 94 15.83 13.83 -16.37
CA MET A 94 17.10 13.10 -16.52
C MET A 94 17.54 12.95 -17.98
N ASN A 95 16.59 12.75 -18.90
CA ASN A 95 16.87 12.70 -20.33
C ASN A 95 17.29 14.07 -20.90
N ILE A 96 16.73 15.17 -20.38
CA ILE A 96 17.02 16.54 -20.83
C ILE A 96 18.32 17.07 -20.25
N SER A 97 18.71 16.77 -19.01
CA SER A 97 19.99 17.21 -18.43
C SER A 97 21.23 16.64 -19.12
N ASN A 98 21.07 15.63 -19.99
CA ASN A 98 22.11 15.17 -20.93
C ASN A 98 22.18 16.01 -22.23
N SER A 99 21.28 16.97 -22.41
CA SER A 99 21.26 17.93 -23.50
C SER A 99 21.55 19.33 -22.95
N ASN A 100 22.56 20.02 -23.51
CA ASN A 100 23.11 21.31 -23.03
C ASN A 100 22.16 22.52 -23.21
N THR A 101 20.87 22.38 -22.92
CA THR A 101 19.88 23.46 -23.04
C THR A 101 19.36 23.84 -21.67
N SER A 102 20.06 24.80 -21.05
CA SER A 102 19.60 25.55 -19.89
C SER A 102 18.52 26.54 -20.31
N ASN A 103 17.27 26.10 -20.37
CA ASN A 103 16.14 27.02 -20.36
C ASN A 103 15.45 26.96 -18.99
N THR A 104 15.51 28.10 -18.31
CA THR A 104 14.70 28.51 -17.18
C THR A 104 13.25 28.04 -17.38
N SER A 105 12.90 26.94 -16.72
CA SER A 105 11.59 26.32 -16.82
C SER A 105 10.68 26.98 -15.78
N GLU A 106 9.52 27.48 -16.21
CA GLU A 106 8.42 27.74 -15.28
C GLU A 106 8.20 26.50 -14.40
N SER A 107 7.95 26.70 -13.11
CA SER A 107 7.74 25.58 -12.19
C SER A 107 6.48 24.83 -12.60
N GLU A 108 6.67 23.66 -13.20
CA GLU A 108 5.58 22.78 -13.61
C GLU A 108 4.74 22.38 -12.39
N ILE A 109 3.42 22.38 -12.57
CA ILE A 109 2.48 22.04 -11.51
C ILE A 109 2.05 20.58 -11.71
N ILE A 110 2.62 19.67 -10.91
CA ILE A 110 2.34 18.24 -11.01
C ILE A 110 1.10 17.88 -10.19
N ILE A 111 0.13 17.22 -10.83
CA ILE A 111 -1.15 16.88 -10.20
C ILE A 111 -1.57 15.46 -10.56
N GLY A 112 -1.95 14.66 -9.57
CA GLY A 112 -2.67 13.41 -9.79
C GLY A 112 -4.16 13.62 -9.58
N ILE A 113 -5.00 13.12 -10.49
CA ILE A 113 -6.46 13.17 -10.33
C ILE A 113 -7.02 11.75 -10.31
N GLY A 114 -7.78 11.46 -9.27
CA GLY A 114 -8.52 10.21 -9.11
C GLY A 114 -10.02 10.47 -9.08
N SER A 115 -10.79 9.64 -9.76
CA SER A 115 -12.25 9.73 -9.80
C SER A 115 -12.91 8.37 -9.62
N THR A 116 -13.97 8.34 -8.83
CA THR A 116 -14.89 7.19 -8.73
C THR A 116 -16.33 7.68 -8.82
N SER A 117 -17.19 6.94 -9.50
CA SER A 117 -18.60 7.31 -9.60
C SER A 117 -19.55 6.12 -9.69
N ALA A 118 -20.76 6.35 -9.18
CA ALA A 118 -21.89 5.45 -9.32
C ALA A 118 -22.96 6.17 -10.12
N VAL A 119 -23.17 5.72 -11.36
CA VAL A 119 -24.12 6.26 -12.34
C VAL A 119 -25.16 5.21 -12.71
N GLN A 120 -26.17 5.59 -13.50
CA GLN A 120 -27.24 4.74 -13.94
C GLN A 120 -26.70 3.41 -14.51
N THR A 121 -27.29 2.29 -14.08
CA THR A 121 -26.93 0.95 -14.55
C THR A 121 -28.16 0.17 -14.97
N ASN A 122 -27.97 -0.90 -15.75
CA ASN A 122 -29.06 -1.80 -16.16
C ASN A 122 -29.66 -2.62 -14.98
N ARG A 123 -29.01 -2.60 -13.81
CA ARG A 123 -29.51 -3.21 -12.57
C ARG A 123 -30.12 -2.17 -11.64
N SER A 124 -31.12 -2.57 -10.87
CA SER A 124 -31.66 -1.76 -9.77
C SER A 124 -30.64 -1.61 -8.65
N ARG A 125 -30.47 -0.39 -8.13
CA ARG A 125 -29.57 -0.08 -7.02
C ARG A 125 -30.28 0.81 -6.00
N HIS A 126 -30.03 0.59 -4.72
CA HIS A 126 -30.57 1.40 -3.62
C HIS A 126 -29.70 2.62 -3.25
N GLY A 127 -28.56 2.81 -3.94
CA GLY A 127 -27.63 3.92 -3.69
C GLY A 127 -27.88 5.11 -4.61
N LYS A 128 -27.58 6.32 -4.11
CA LYS A 128 -27.61 7.58 -4.85
C LYS A 128 -26.61 7.60 -6.00
N ASP A 129 -26.95 8.31 -7.06
CA ASP A 129 -26.05 8.56 -8.17
C ASP A 129 -25.07 9.64 -7.71
N CYS A 130 -23.77 9.39 -7.84
CA CYS A 130 -22.76 10.27 -7.24
C CYS A 130 -21.40 10.13 -7.93
N ALA A 131 -20.57 11.16 -7.79
CA ALA A 131 -19.16 11.12 -8.17
C ALA A 131 -18.29 11.74 -7.08
N PHE A 132 -17.11 11.17 -6.92
CA PHE A 132 -16.05 11.60 -6.03
C PHE A 132 -14.80 11.82 -6.87
N VAL A 133 -14.26 13.04 -6.85
CA VAL A 133 -13.02 13.39 -7.54
C VAL A 133 -12.04 13.93 -6.50
N ALA A 134 -10.79 13.50 -6.55
CA ALA A 134 -9.72 14.06 -5.74
C ALA A 134 -8.58 14.53 -6.66
N ALA A 135 -8.02 15.69 -6.36
CA ALA A 135 -6.80 16.20 -6.97
C ALA A 135 -5.70 16.25 -5.90
N TRP A 136 -4.57 15.62 -6.18
CA TRP A 136 -3.42 15.52 -5.31
C TRP A 136 -2.25 16.28 -5.94
N ASN A 137 -1.68 17.25 -5.22
CA ASN A 137 -0.47 17.95 -5.62
C ASN A 137 0.60 17.84 -4.52
N GLN A 138 1.62 18.71 -4.53
CA GLN A 138 2.69 18.67 -3.52
C GLN A 138 2.28 19.20 -2.14
N GLU A 139 1.26 20.07 -2.09
CA GLU A 139 0.90 20.86 -0.90
C GLU A 139 -0.42 20.41 -0.26
N GLU A 140 -1.39 19.99 -1.07
CA GLU A 140 -2.72 19.66 -0.63
C GLU A 140 -3.39 18.57 -1.48
N VAL A 141 -4.49 18.06 -0.93
CA VAL A 141 -5.45 17.21 -1.62
C VAL A 141 -6.80 17.88 -1.57
N VAL A 142 -7.37 18.15 -2.74
CA VAL A 142 -8.70 18.75 -2.87
C VAL A 142 -9.69 17.68 -3.32
N GLU A 143 -10.75 17.49 -2.54
CA GLU A 143 -11.84 16.57 -2.81
C GLU A 143 -13.08 17.31 -3.30
N TYR A 144 -13.77 16.70 -4.26
CA TYR A 144 -15.04 17.13 -4.81
C TYR A 144 -16.03 15.99 -4.72
N THR A 145 -17.19 16.26 -4.14
CA THR A 145 -18.29 15.29 -4.04
C THR A 145 -19.54 15.89 -4.68
N VAL A 146 -20.19 15.14 -5.55
CA VAL A 146 -21.45 15.53 -6.16
C VAL A 146 -22.45 14.38 -6.10
N GLU A 147 -23.68 14.70 -5.71
CA GLU A 147 -24.84 13.83 -5.90
C GLU A 147 -25.48 14.19 -7.24
N ILE A 148 -25.54 13.23 -8.13
CA ILE A 148 -26.01 13.40 -9.50
C ILE A 148 -27.53 13.13 -9.52
N PRO A 149 -28.35 14.00 -10.13
CA PRO A 149 -29.78 13.77 -10.19
C PRO A 149 -30.14 12.48 -10.95
N GLN A 150 -30.97 11.63 -10.34
CA GLN A 150 -31.34 10.31 -10.89
C GLN A 150 -32.20 10.37 -12.16
N HIS A 151 -32.83 11.51 -12.44
CA HIS A 151 -33.62 11.70 -13.66
C HIS A 151 -32.76 11.91 -14.91
N LEU A 152 -31.46 12.20 -14.73
CA LEU A 152 -30.52 12.30 -15.85
C LEU A 152 -30.26 10.92 -16.44
N SER A 153 -30.24 10.87 -17.76
CA SER A 153 -29.81 9.69 -18.53
C SER A 153 -28.35 9.36 -18.25
N ARG A 154 -27.96 8.10 -18.49
CA ARG A 154 -26.56 7.65 -18.36
C ARG A 154 -25.55 8.57 -19.09
N THR A 155 -25.92 9.09 -20.26
CA THR A 155 -25.08 10.00 -21.05
C THR A 155 -24.95 11.38 -20.39
N GLU A 156 -26.04 11.95 -19.91
CA GLU A 156 -26.01 13.23 -19.18
C GLU A 156 -25.21 13.08 -17.87
N GLN A 157 -25.33 11.93 -17.18
CA GLN A 157 -24.51 11.66 -16.01
C GLN A 157 -23.01 11.52 -16.34
N GLU A 158 -22.64 10.94 -17.49
CA GLU A 158 -21.25 10.92 -17.97
C GLU A 158 -20.72 12.35 -18.14
N GLU A 159 -21.51 13.18 -18.80
CA GLU A 159 -21.17 14.56 -19.09
C GLU A 159 -20.96 15.37 -17.80
N GLN A 160 -21.84 15.21 -16.79
CA GLN A 160 -21.67 15.89 -15.50
C GLN A 160 -20.37 15.51 -14.78
N VAL A 161 -19.96 14.23 -14.83
CA VAL A 161 -18.68 13.81 -14.22
C VAL A 161 -17.48 14.28 -15.04
N THR A 162 -17.59 14.30 -16.38
CA THR A 162 -16.58 14.88 -17.27
C THR A 162 -16.38 16.38 -17.02
N PHE A 163 -17.48 17.12 -16.88
CA PHE A 163 -17.46 18.53 -16.49
C PHE A 163 -16.83 18.76 -15.13
N LEU A 164 -17.12 17.90 -14.14
CA LEU A 164 -16.45 17.97 -12.85
C LEU A 164 -14.94 17.79 -12.97
N LEU A 165 -14.47 16.78 -13.72
CA LEU A 165 -13.03 16.55 -13.95
C LEU A 165 -12.34 17.74 -14.62
N LEU A 166 -13.00 18.36 -15.60
CA LEU A 166 -12.49 19.56 -16.27
C LEU A 166 -12.48 20.78 -15.34
N LYS A 167 -13.45 20.89 -14.41
CA LYS A 167 -13.47 21.94 -13.37
C LYS A 167 -12.26 21.79 -12.47
N VAL A 168 -11.99 20.57 -12.02
CA VAL A 168 -10.81 20.27 -11.19
C VAL A 168 -9.52 20.65 -11.90
N LEU A 169 -9.36 20.31 -13.19
CA LEU A 169 -8.20 20.70 -13.99
C LEU A 169 -8.08 22.21 -14.20
N ALA A 170 -9.19 22.90 -14.44
CA ALA A 170 -9.22 24.35 -14.60
C ALA A 170 -8.83 25.07 -13.31
N GLU A 171 -9.36 24.63 -12.15
CA GLU A 171 -8.99 25.16 -10.83
C GLU A 171 -7.50 24.94 -10.54
N ALA A 172 -7.01 23.73 -10.79
CA ALA A 172 -5.58 23.39 -10.70
C ALA A 172 -4.69 24.28 -11.58
N ALA A 173 -5.14 24.61 -12.79
CA ALA A 173 -4.45 25.49 -13.71
C ALA A 173 -4.66 26.98 -13.43
N SER A 174 -5.43 27.34 -12.39
CA SER A 174 -5.85 28.72 -12.08
C SER A 174 -6.56 29.42 -13.26
N ILE A 175 -7.32 28.67 -14.05
CA ILE A 175 -8.06 29.18 -15.20
C ILE A 175 -9.50 29.48 -14.77
N PRO A 176 -9.94 30.75 -14.81
CA PRO A 176 -11.32 31.09 -14.49
C PRO A 176 -12.26 30.62 -15.60
N PHE A 177 -13.06 29.59 -15.32
CA PHE A 177 -14.04 29.09 -16.27
C PHE A 177 -15.30 28.59 -15.54
N THR A 178 -16.47 28.93 -16.09
CA THR A 178 -17.75 28.47 -15.57
C THR A 178 -18.14 27.20 -16.30
N ILE A 179 -18.19 26.09 -15.58
CA ILE A 179 -18.60 24.79 -16.12
C ILE A 179 -20.09 24.59 -15.85
N PRO A 180 -20.88 24.12 -16.83
CA PRO A 180 -22.31 23.91 -16.68
C PRO A 180 -22.61 22.62 -15.89
N LEU A 181 -22.26 22.63 -14.60
CA LEU A 181 -22.68 21.62 -13.64
C LEU A 181 -24.11 21.88 -13.20
N ILE A 182 -24.95 20.84 -13.22
CA ILE A 182 -26.34 20.90 -12.76
C ILE A 182 -26.40 21.01 -11.23
N VAL A 183 -25.44 20.39 -10.55
CA VAL A 183 -25.29 20.42 -9.09
C VAL A 183 -23.88 20.85 -8.76
N GLU A 184 -23.76 21.89 -7.94
CA GLU A 184 -22.45 22.39 -7.51
C GLU A 184 -21.80 21.37 -6.56
N PRO A 185 -20.54 20.95 -6.80
CA PRO A 185 -19.89 19.94 -5.98
C PRO A 185 -19.52 20.51 -4.61
N THR A 186 -19.64 19.69 -3.57
CA THR A 186 -19.02 20.00 -2.28
C THR A 186 -17.51 19.88 -2.42
N ARG A 187 -16.79 20.96 -2.08
CA ARG A 187 -15.32 21.05 -2.15
C ARG A 187 -14.71 21.04 -0.75
N GLN A 188 -13.71 20.19 -0.53
CA GLN A 188 -12.93 20.14 0.71
C GLN A 188 -11.45 20.09 0.38
N SER A 189 -10.60 20.78 1.15
CA SER A 189 -9.15 20.70 0.99
C SER A 189 -8.47 20.24 2.27
N TYR A 190 -7.41 19.45 2.10
CA TYR A 190 -6.60 18.88 3.16
C TYR A 190 -5.12 19.14 2.86
N PRO A 191 -4.38 19.83 3.73
CA PRO A 191 -2.94 20.01 3.54
C PRO A 191 -2.20 18.67 3.66
N ILE A 192 -1.16 18.48 2.86
CA ILE A 192 -0.28 17.32 2.96
C ILE A 192 0.71 17.58 4.10
N PRO A 193 0.77 16.72 5.13
CA PRO A 193 1.76 16.83 6.18
C PRO A 193 3.17 16.79 5.60
N LYS A 194 4.06 17.68 6.06
CA LYS A 194 5.48 17.68 5.68
C LYS A 194 6.14 16.31 5.90
N SER A 195 5.73 15.63 6.96
CA SER A 195 6.05 14.23 7.18
C SER A 195 4.94 13.52 7.94
N PRO A 196 4.36 12.44 7.38
CA PRO A 196 3.44 11.58 8.11
C PRO A 196 4.14 10.84 9.27
N LEU A 197 5.46 10.59 9.18
CA LEU A 197 6.21 9.91 10.24
C LEU A 197 6.21 10.70 11.55
N GLN A 198 6.16 12.04 11.49
CA GLN A 198 6.07 12.86 12.69
C GLN A 198 4.79 12.61 13.48
N CYS A 199 3.66 12.34 12.81
CA CYS A 199 2.42 11.95 13.48
C CYS A 199 2.58 10.62 14.23
N LEU A 200 3.36 9.68 13.69
CA LEU A 200 3.70 8.43 14.38
C LEU A 200 4.59 8.69 15.61
N PHE A 201 5.64 9.52 15.48
CA PHE A 201 6.53 9.86 16.60
C PHE A 201 5.79 10.59 17.73
N LYS A 202 4.81 11.44 17.39
CA LYS A 202 3.92 12.12 18.33
C LYS A 202 2.82 11.21 18.90
N LYS A 203 2.73 9.95 18.44
CA LYS A 203 1.70 8.98 18.82
C LYS A 203 0.27 9.42 18.47
N GLU A 204 0.13 10.27 17.46
CA GLU A 204 -1.17 10.68 16.90
C GLU A 204 -1.79 9.55 16.09
N ILE A 205 -0.94 8.74 15.44
CA ILE A 205 -1.31 7.51 14.75
C ILE A 205 -0.40 6.36 15.17
N PRO A 206 -0.87 5.09 15.19
CA PRO A 206 -0.07 3.96 15.66
C PRO A 206 0.73 3.26 14.55
N CYS A 207 0.40 3.51 13.28
CA CYS A 207 0.95 2.80 12.14
C CYS A 207 0.88 3.64 10.86
N ILE A 208 1.93 3.50 10.04
CA ILE A 208 1.97 3.96 8.65
C ILE A 208 2.44 2.80 7.78
N VAL A 209 1.73 2.50 6.70
CA VAL A 209 2.17 1.55 5.68
C VAL A 209 2.59 2.30 4.42
N PHE A 210 3.71 1.90 3.83
CA PHE A 210 4.13 2.29 2.50
C PHE A 210 3.93 1.09 1.57
N ASN A 211 3.08 1.24 0.55
CA ASN A 211 2.85 0.19 -0.44
C ASN A 211 4.06 0.04 -1.40
N THR A 212 3.99 -0.83 -2.41
CA THR A 212 5.15 -1.02 -3.32
C THR A 212 5.43 0.19 -4.20
N HIS A 213 4.45 1.08 -4.37
CA HIS A 213 4.57 2.36 -5.06
C HIS A 213 5.13 3.49 -4.16
N GLY A 214 5.43 3.18 -2.89
CA GLY A 214 5.90 4.16 -1.90
C GLY A 214 4.80 5.12 -1.43
N GLU A 215 3.54 4.77 -1.66
CA GLU A 215 2.39 5.56 -1.22
C GLU A 215 2.03 5.24 0.22
N VAL A 216 1.63 6.29 0.93
CA VAL A 216 1.30 6.24 2.34
C VAL A 216 -0.14 5.76 2.53
N ARG A 217 -0.31 4.81 3.43
CA ARG A 217 -1.58 4.26 3.90
C ARG A 217 -1.62 4.39 5.42
N ALA A 218 -2.48 5.27 5.90
CA ALA A 218 -2.56 5.63 7.32
C ALA A 218 -3.94 6.22 7.64
N ASP A 219 -4.36 6.09 8.90
CA ASP A 219 -5.54 6.76 9.44
C ASP A 219 -5.22 8.24 9.76
N LEU A 220 -4.85 8.98 8.71
CA LEU A 220 -4.41 10.37 8.78
C LEU A 220 -4.77 11.07 7.48
N LYS A 221 -5.67 12.06 7.52
CA LYS A 221 -5.98 12.87 6.32
C LYS A 221 -4.73 13.62 5.83
N PRO A 222 -4.50 13.74 4.51
CA PRO A 222 -5.35 13.25 3.41
C PRO A 222 -5.12 11.78 3.04
N TYR A 223 -4.19 11.07 3.69
CA TYR A 223 -3.98 9.65 3.45
C TYR A 223 -5.21 8.82 3.82
N THR A 224 -5.26 7.61 3.26
CA THR A 224 -6.34 6.67 3.47
C THR A 224 -5.76 5.39 4.02
N LEU A 225 -6.37 4.85 5.08
CA LEU A 225 -6.01 3.56 5.64
C LEU A 225 -6.30 2.45 4.61
N GLU A 226 -5.42 1.45 4.51
CA GLU A 226 -5.70 0.25 3.71
C GLU A 226 -6.94 -0.45 4.25
N THR A 227 -7.75 -0.99 3.34
CA THR A 227 -8.94 -1.74 3.73
C THR A 227 -8.49 -3.04 4.37
N PRO A 228 -8.96 -3.38 5.59
CA PRO A 228 -8.62 -4.66 6.19
C PRO A 228 -9.06 -5.80 5.28
N SER A 229 -8.24 -6.83 5.14
CA SER A 229 -8.61 -8.06 4.43
C SER A 229 -9.80 -8.72 5.14
N VAL A 230 -11.02 -8.42 4.69
CA VAL A 230 -12.24 -9.07 5.18
C VAL A 230 -12.48 -10.34 4.36
N LYS A 231 -12.83 -11.44 5.05
CA LYS A 231 -13.35 -12.65 4.40
C LYS A 231 -14.70 -12.33 3.73
N GLU A 232 -14.70 -11.84 2.50
CA GLU A 232 -15.94 -11.81 1.71
C GLU A 232 -16.25 -13.21 1.18
N ARG A 233 -17.49 -13.65 1.42
CA ARG A 233 -17.97 -15.01 1.16
C ARG A 233 -18.06 -15.38 -0.33
N ASN A 234 -17.91 -14.43 -1.26
CA ASN A 234 -18.30 -14.65 -2.67
C ASN A 234 -17.24 -14.30 -3.72
N THR A 235 -16.00 -13.92 -3.35
CA THR A 235 -14.93 -13.71 -4.34
C THR A 235 -13.60 -14.24 -3.80
N ILE A 236 -13.17 -15.36 -4.37
CA ILE A 236 -12.01 -16.15 -3.97
C ILE A 236 -10.73 -15.41 -4.40
N ILE A 237 -10.25 -14.47 -3.60
CA ILE A 237 -8.82 -14.13 -3.56
C ILE A 237 -8.43 -14.19 -2.09
N ILE A 238 -8.09 -15.39 -1.60
CA ILE A 238 -7.51 -15.54 -0.26
C ILE A 238 -6.06 -15.07 -0.36
N GLN A 239 -5.83 -13.76 -0.31
CA GLN A 239 -4.49 -13.23 -0.13
C GLN A 239 -4.15 -13.36 1.36
N LYS A 240 -3.30 -14.33 1.72
CA LYS A 240 -2.75 -14.37 3.09
C LYS A 240 -1.78 -13.21 3.24
N GLN A 241 -1.84 -12.51 4.37
CA GLN A 241 -0.92 -11.41 4.66
C GLN A 241 0.12 -11.86 5.68
N LEU A 242 1.38 -11.47 5.43
CA LEU A 242 2.51 -11.70 6.30
C LEU A 242 3.11 -10.36 6.74
N LEU A 243 3.40 -10.24 8.02
CA LEU A 243 4.17 -9.16 8.60
C LEU A 243 5.55 -9.69 8.97
N PHE A 244 6.61 -9.06 8.45
CA PHE A 244 7.99 -9.44 8.78
C PHE A 244 8.67 -8.37 9.64
N PRO A 245 8.57 -8.48 10.98
CA PRO A 245 9.18 -7.52 11.89
C PRO A 245 10.70 -7.66 11.96
N GLY A 246 11.41 -6.54 11.90
CA GLY A 246 12.86 -6.53 12.01
C GLY A 246 13.44 -5.13 12.19
N SER A 247 14.69 -5.05 12.63
CA SER A 247 15.38 -3.76 12.69
C SER A 247 15.85 -3.27 11.32
N PHE A 248 16.16 -4.19 10.40
CA PHE A 248 16.61 -3.89 9.03
C PHE A 248 17.67 -2.78 8.95
N SER A 249 18.70 -2.91 9.79
CA SER A 249 19.81 -1.96 9.89
C SER A 249 21.14 -2.67 9.61
N PRO A 250 21.48 -2.94 8.34
CA PRO A 250 20.67 -2.75 7.12
C PRO A 250 19.82 -4.00 6.76
N LEU A 251 18.95 -3.87 5.74
CA LEU A 251 18.41 -5.01 5.01
C LEU A 251 19.55 -5.78 4.33
N HIS A 252 19.45 -7.11 4.28
CA HIS A 252 20.48 -7.97 3.70
C HIS A 252 19.88 -9.29 3.19
N TRP A 253 20.67 -10.08 2.46
CA TRP A 253 20.21 -11.30 1.78
C TRP A 253 19.50 -12.30 2.70
N GLY A 254 20.00 -12.54 3.92
CA GLY A 254 19.31 -13.42 4.85
C GLY A 254 17.88 -13.02 5.21
N HIS A 255 17.56 -11.71 5.21
CA HIS A 255 16.17 -11.26 5.38
C HIS A 255 15.35 -11.57 4.14
N THR A 256 15.86 -11.27 2.95
CA THR A 256 15.12 -11.47 1.69
C THR A 256 14.84 -12.95 1.43
N GLU A 257 15.77 -13.85 1.77
CA GLU A 257 15.54 -15.30 1.70
C GLU A 257 14.53 -15.79 2.73
N LEU A 258 14.57 -15.28 3.96
CA LEU A 258 13.59 -15.68 4.98
C LEU A 258 12.18 -15.25 4.56
N ALA A 259 12.05 -14.04 4.00
CA ALA A 259 10.80 -13.56 3.44
C ALA A 259 10.31 -14.45 2.29
N ARG A 260 11.19 -14.79 1.34
CA ARG A 260 10.87 -15.67 0.20
C ARG A 260 10.43 -17.05 0.67
N ALA A 261 11.18 -17.67 1.58
CA ALA A 261 10.86 -18.99 2.10
C ALA A 261 9.55 -18.98 2.88
N ALA A 262 9.30 -17.95 3.70
CA ALA A 262 8.03 -17.80 4.42
C ALA A 262 6.83 -17.71 3.47
N ILE A 263 6.93 -16.91 2.39
CA ILE A 263 5.91 -16.82 1.35
C ILE A 263 5.64 -18.21 0.77
N GLN A 264 6.69 -18.92 0.34
CA GLN A 264 6.54 -20.26 -0.25
C GLN A 264 5.92 -21.27 0.71
N THR A 265 6.29 -21.26 1.99
CA THR A 265 5.67 -22.11 3.02
C THR A 265 4.18 -21.84 3.13
N VAL A 266 3.77 -20.57 3.14
CA VAL A 266 2.34 -20.21 3.23
C VAL A 266 1.59 -20.55 1.94
N VAL A 267 2.17 -20.34 0.76
CA VAL A 267 1.51 -20.77 -0.49
C VAL A 267 1.33 -22.29 -0.52
N LYS A 268 2.34 -23.07 -0.10
CA LYS A 268 2.23 -24.54 0.02
C LYS A 268 1.11 -24.93 1.00
N MET A 269 0.96 -24.22 2.12
CA MET A 269 -0.13 -24.44 3.07
C MET A 269 -1.51 -24.17 2.44
N ILE A 270 -1.69 -23.00 1.79
CA ILE A 270 -2.94 -22.63 1.12
C ILE A 270 -3.31 -23.67 0.04
N SER A 271 -2.34 -24.14 -0.74
CA SER A 271 -2.56 -25.15 -1.78
C SER A 271 -2.99 -26.50 -1.20
N LYS A 272 -2.42 -26.92 -0.07
CA LYS A 272 -2.84 -28.15 0.62
C LYS A 272 -4.27 -28.04 1.15
N ASP A 273 -4.61 -26.92 1.78
CA ASP A 273 -5.96 -26.66 2.29
C ASP A 273 -7.02 -26.63 1.17
N MET A 274 -6.68 -26.09 0.00
CA MET A 274 -7.60 -26.11 -1.15
C MET A 274 -7.75 -27.51 -1.75
N GLN A 275 -6.70 -28.34 -1.75
CA GLN A 275 -6.77 -29.72 -2.25
C GLN A 275 -7.58 -30.65 -1.34
N SER A 276 -7.53 -30.44 -0.01
CA SER A 276 -8.36 -31.18 0.94
C SER A 276 -9.86 -30.83 0.78
N VAL A 277 -10.19 -29.57 0.51
CA VAL A 277 -11.58 -29.14 0.24
C VAL A 277 -12.06 -29.61 -1.14
N LYS A 278 -11.23 -29.56 -2.19
CA LYS A 278 -11.57 -30.05 -3.55
C LYS A 278 -11.65 -31.57 -3.67
N LYS A 279 -11.27 -32.35 -2.66
CA LYS A 279 -11.46 -33.82 -2.69
C LYS A 279 -12.93 -34.23 -2.53
N GLU A 280 -13.81 -33.32 -2.13
CA GLU A 280 -15.26 -33.57 -2.03
C GLU A 280 -16.05 -33.13 -3.29
N GLU A 281 -15.49 -32.30 -4.18
CA GLU A 281 -16.10 -31.91 -5.47
C GLU A 281 -15.06 -31.88 -6.61
N MET A 282 -15.31 -32.67 -7.65
CA MET A 282 -14.38 -33.10 -8.71
C MET A 282 -13.72 -31.98 -9.57
N CYS A 283 -12.39 -32.14 -9.76
CA CYS A 283 -11.48 -31.72 -10.84
C CYS A 283 -11.29 -30.21 -11.19
N CYS A 284 -10.09 -29.70 -10.88
CA CYS A 284 -9.35 -28.80 -11.78
C CYS A 284 -7.85 -29.11 -11.71
N THR A 285 -7.15 -28.93 -12.84
CA THR A 285 -5.71 -29.12 -13.05
C THR A 285 -4.84 -28.28 -12.11
N LEU A 286 -3.69 -28.83 -11.74
CA LEU A 286 -2.67 -28.20 -10.90
C LEU A 286 -1.91 -27.15 -11.71
N ASP A 287 -2.45 -25.93 -11.77
CA ASP A 287 -1.71 -24.79 -12.31
C ASP A 287 -0.81 -24.16 -11.22
N GLU A 288 0.25 -23.51 -11.68
CA GLU A 288 1.43 -23.01 -10.97
C GLU A 288 1.18 -22.36 -9.59
N VAL A 289 2.18 -22.48 -8.72
CA VAL A 289 2.23 -21.86 -7.38
C VAL A 289 2.15 -20.34 -7.53
N ASP A 290 0.94 -19.79 -7.47
CA ASP A 290 0.73 -18.34 -7.57
C ASP A 290 1.20 -17.63 -6.30
N GLU A 291 2.44 -17.13 -6.31
CA GLU A 291 3.02 -16.34 -5.22
C GLU A 291 2.23 -15.05 -4.94
N ASN A 292 1.39 -14.57 -5.87
CA ASN A 292 0.54 -13.40 -5.64
C ASN A 292 -0.54 -13.63 -4.57
N LYS A 293 -0.76 -14.88 -4.15
CA LYS A 293 -1.66 -15.24 -3.05
C LYS A 293 -1.13 -14.89 -1.67
N VAL A 294 0.12 -14.44 -1.54
CA VAL A 294 0.69 -14.03 -0.25
C VAL A 294 1.31 -12.63 -0.36
N GLN A 295 0.78 -11.69 0.40
CA GLN A 295 1.35 -10.35 0.51
C GLN A 295 2.26 -10.28 1.73
N LEU A 296 3.52 -9.90 1.54
CA LEU A 296 4.46 -9.68 2.64
C LEU A 296 4.75 -8.20 2.82
N THR A 297 4.56 -7.72 4.05
CA THR A 297 4.90 -6.37 4.49
C THR A 297 6.01 -6.45 5.52
N TYR A 298 7.16 -5.82 5.24
CA TYR A 298 8.21 -5.67 6.24
C TYR A 298 7.76 -4.70 7.33
N GLU A 299 8.21 -4.87 8.56
CA GLU A 299 7.81 -3.98 9.65
C GLU A 299 9.00 -3.47 10.44
N ILE A 300 9.05 -2.15 10.62
CA ILE A 300 10.01 -1.45 11.47
C ILE A 300 9.22 -0.83 12.64
N THR A 301 9.53 -1.26 13.85
CA THR A 301 9.00 -0.59 15.05
C THR A 301 9.91 0.56 15.47
N ILE A 302 9.33 1.74 15.75
CA ILE A 302 10.06 2.86 16.35
C ILE A 302 10.42 2.60 17.81
N HIS A 303 9.71 1.67 18.47
CA HIS A 303 9.94 1.26 19.85
C HIS A 303 10.29 -0.23 19.89
N ASN A 304 11.57 -0.57 19.78
CA ASN A 304 11.99 -1.96 19.83
C ASN A 304 12.12 -2.43 21.29
N ALA A 305 11.50 -3.57 21.63
CA ALA A 305 11.54 -4.13 22.99
C ALA A 305 12.97 -4.39 23.50
N ASP A 306 13.88 -4.82 22.63
CA ASP A 306 15.26 -5.19 23.01
C ASP A 306 16.32 -4.17 22.58
N LYS A 307 16.02 -3.33 21.57
CA LYS A 307 16.98 -2.38 20.97
C LYS A 307 16.71 -0.91 21.29
N GLY A 308 15.67 -0.62 22.08
CA GLY A 308 15.30 0.74 22.46
C GLY A 308 14.52 1.51 21.39
N VAL A 309 14.49 2.83 21.51
CA VAL A 309 13.67 3.73 20.67
C VAL A 309 14.51 4.33 19.55
N ILE A 310 14.02 4.27 18.31
CA ILE A 310 14.59 5.03 17.20
C ILE A 310 14.06 6.45 17.32
N GLN A 311 14.93 7.42 17.59
CA GLN A 311 14.53 8.82 17.79
C GLN A 311 14.68 9.67 16.53
N SER A 312 15.44 9.19 15.55
CA SER A 312 15.75 9.93 14.32
C SER A 312 14.77 9.56 13.21
N GLU A 313 14.03 10.56 12.74
CA GLU A 313 13.18 10.47 11.56
C GLU A 313 13.99 10.11 10.31
N THR A 314 15.15 10.75 10.12
CA THR A 314 16.03 10.51 8.97
C THR A 314 16.59 9.08 8.94
N GLU A 315 16.82 8.48 10.11
CA GLU A 315 17.19 7.07 10.18
C GLU A 315 16.05 6.15 9.72
N ILE A 316 14.81 6.40 10.15
CA ILE A 316 13.64 5.64 9.73
C ILE A 316 13.42 5.79 8.23
N GLU A 317 13.50 7.01 7.69
CA GLU A 317 13.41 7.26 6.25
C GLU A 317 14.45 6.45 5.48
N ARG A 318 15.72 6.46 5.91
CA ARG A 318 16.78 5.65 5.29
C ARG A 318 16.48 4.15 5.34
N ARG A 319 15.80 3.66 6.37
CA ARG A 319 15.39 2.24 6.45
C ARG A 319 14.20 1.94 5.53
N ILE A 320 13.21 2.82 5.46
CA ILE A 320 12.07 2.71 4.53
C ILE A 320 12.57 2.67 3.08
N GLN A 321 13.48 3.58 2.70
CA GLN A 321 13.97 3.68 1.32
C GLN A 321 14.63 2.40 0.80
N GLN A 322 15.25 1.60 1.68
CA GLN A 322 15.83 0.30 1.29
C GLN A 322 14.78 -0.68 0.76
N PHE A 323 13.53 -0.58 1.21
CA PHE A 323 12.42 -1.41 0.73
C PHE A 323 11.79 -0.84 -0.53
N LEU A 324 11.56 0.48 -0.56
CA LEU A 324 10.93 1.14 -1.70
C LEU A 324 11.78 1.01 -2.97
N GLN A 325 13.11 1.09 -2.84
CA GLN A 325 14.04 0.91 -3.97
C GLN A 325 13.98 -0.48 -4.62
N ILE A 326 13.56 -1.50 -3.87
CA ILE A 326 13.41 -2.88 -4.37
C ILE A 326 11.93 -3.26 -4.56
N GLY A 327 11.02 -2.28 -4.58
CA GLY A 327 9.59 -2.48 -4.80
C GLY A 327 8.91 -3.32 -3.72
N LYS A 328 9.32 -3.18 -2.45
CA LYS A 328 8.73 -3.90 -1.31
C LYS A 328 7.96 -2.96 -0.39
N ARG A 329 6.85 -3.46 0.14
CA ARG A 329 6.02 -2.76 1.13
C ARG A 329 6.69 -2.76 2.50
N VAL A 330 6.50 -1.69 3.25
CA VAL A 330 7.02 -1.57 4.61
C VAL A 330 6.04 -0.81 5.51
N ALA A 331 5.77 -1.36 6.68
CA ALA A 331 5.06 -0.73 7.77
C ALA A 331 6.03 -0.12 8.78
N VAL A 332 5.69 1.04 9.31
CA VAL A 332 6.33 1.64 10.48
C VAL A 332 5.31 1.76 11.59
N THR A 333 5.63 1.18 12.75
CA THR A 333 4.67 1.06 13.86
C THR A 333 5.26 1.55 15.17
N SER A 334 4.38 1.88 16.12
CA SER A 334 4.75 2.05 17.54
C SER A 334 4.64 0.75 18.35
N ALA A 335 4.29 -0.38 17.72
CA ALA A 335 4.02 -1.65 18.39
C ALA A 335 5.32 -2.36 18.77
N ARG A 336 5.44 -2.66 20.06
CA ARG A 336 6.59 -3.32 20.70
C ARG A 336 6.39 -4.83 20.74
N LEU A 337 5.19 -5.26 21.13
CA LEU A 337 4.84 -6.67 21.34
C LEU A 337 4.08 -7.24 20.13
N PHE A 338 4.15 -8.56 19.95
CA PHE A 338 3.39 -9.24 18.90
C PHE A 338 1.87 -9.12 19.09
N SER A 339 1.37 -9.02 20.33
CA SER A 339 -0.04 -8.75 20.62
C SER A 339 -0.50 -7.39 20.11
N GLU A 340 0.33 -6.35 20.29
CA GLU A 340 0.07 -5.01 19.75
C GLU A 340 0.09 -5.04 18.21
N LYS A 341 1.06 -5.77 17.62
CA LYS A 341 1.12 -5.95 16.15
C LYS A 341 -0.10 -6.68 15.62
N ALA A 342 -0.60 -7.70 16.31
CA ALA A 342 -1.81 -8.42 15.93
C ALA A 342 -3.08 -7.56 16.02
N THR A 343 -3.04 -6.48 16.83
CA THR A 343 -4.13 -5.50 16.88
C THR A 343 -4.09 -4.56 15.67
N LEU A 344 -2.89 -4.12 15.26
CA LEU A 344 -2.71 -3.26 14.08
C LEU A 344 -2.87 -4.03 12.76
N PHE A 345 -2.47 -5.30 12.73
CA PHE A 345 -2.45 -6.17 11.56
C PHE A 345 -3.25 -7.46 11.84
N PRO A 346 -4.59 -7.38 11.93
CA PRO A 346 -5.41 -8.56 12.13
C PRO A 346 -5.24 -9.54 10.94
N ASN A 347 -5.37 -10.84 11.21
CA ASN A 347 -5.22 -11.95 10.28
C ASN A 347 -3.83 -12.11 9.62
N HIS A 348 -2.81 -11.38 10.08
CA HIS A 348 -1.46 -11.50 9.55
C HIS A 348 -0.69 -12.65 10.21
N GLY A 349 0.09 -13.38 9.41
CA GLY A 349 1.15 -14.24 9.93
C GLY A 349 2.44 -13.45 10.20
N PHE A 350 3.18 -13.78 11.24
CA PHE A 350 4.44 -13.13 11.60
C PHE A 350 5.63 -13.97 11.15
N VAL A 351 6.48 -13.40 10.30
CA VAL A 351 7.73 -14.06 9.88
C VAL A 351 8.78 -13.82 10.94
N VAL A 352 9.31 -14.89 11.54
CA VAL A 352 10.26 -14.82 12.66
C VAL A 352 11.35 -15.87 12.52
N GLY A 353 12.54 -15.57 13.03
CA GLY A 353 13.60 -16.56 13.22
C GLY A 353 13.45 -17.31 14.55
N ILE A 354 14.11 -18.46 14.67
CA ILE A 354 14.03 -19.33 15.86
C ILE A 354 14.43 -18.63 17.17
N ASP A 355 15.41 -17.72 17.15
CA ASP A 355 15.78 -16.92 18.34
C ASP A 355 14.65 -16.02 18.83
N THR A 356 13.80 -15.55 17.92
CA THR A 356 12.63 -14.74 18.28
C THR A 356 11.54 -15.61 18.88
N VAL A 357 11.37 -16.85 18.40
CA VAL A 357 10.46 -17.82 19.04
C VAL A 357 10.92 -18.15 20.46
N LYS A 358 12.22 -18.35 20.68
CA LYS A 358 12.79 -18.52 22.03
C LYS A 358 12.43 -17.35 22.95
N ARG A 359 12.48 -16.11 22.44
CA ARG A 359 12.06 -14.90 23.19
C ARG A 359 10.54 -14.81 23.38
N ILE A 360 9.74 -15.27 22.41
CA ILE A 360 8.27 -15.31 22.54
C ILE A 360 7.84 -16.19 23.72
N PHE A 361 8.57 -17.27 24.00
CA PHE A 361 8.32 -18.16 25.14
C PHE A 361 9.11 -17.81 26.41
N ASP A 362 9.92 -16.75 26.39
CA ASP A 362 10.70 -16.30 27.55
C ASP A 362 9.78 -15.56 28.53
N LEU A 363 9.60 -16.15 29.72
CA LEU A 363 8.67 -15.66 30.74
C LEU A 363 9.01 -14.26 31.25
N LYS A 364 10.25 -13.78 31.06
CA LYS A 364 10.63 -12.42 31.49
C LYS A 364 9.81 -11.32 30.83
N TYR A 365 9.23 -11.58 29.65
CA TYR A 365 8.36 -10.64 28.94
C TYR A 365 6.90 -10.68 29.40
N TYR A 366 6.55 -11.58 30.32
CA TYR A 366 5.18 -11.83 30.79
C TYR A 366 5.10 -11.85 32.32
N GLU A 367 5.83 -10.94 32.96
CA GLU A 367 5.88 -10.84 34.44
C GLU A 367 6.27 -12.16 35.12
N ASN A 368 7.04 -13.00 34.42
CA ASN A 368 7.41 -14.36 34.82
C ASN A 368 6.22 -15.34 34.99
N SER A 369 5.06 -15.07 34.37
CA SER A 369 3.88 -15.95 34.38
C SER A 369 3.72 -16.73 33.08
N ARG A 370 3.56 -18.06 33.21
CA ARG A 370 3.25 -18.94 32.08
C ARG A 370 1.83 -18.69 31.55
N GLU A 371 0.90 -18.42 32.45
CA GLU A 371 -0.50 -18.12 32.15
C GLU A 371 -0.60 -16.85 31.30
N ALA A 372 0.09 -15.77 31.71
CA ALA A 372 0.14 -14.53 30.95
C ALA A 372 0.77 -14.70 29.55
N MET A 373 1.79 -15.56 29.42
CA MET A 373 2.38 -15.91 28.12
C MET A 373 1.35 -16.62 27.22
N ILE A 374 0.65 -17.62 27.74
CA ILE A 374 -0.38 -18.36 27.00
C ILE A 374 -1.53 -17.43 26.62
N GLU A 375 -2.02 -16.59 27.53
CA GLU A 375 -3.07 -15.62 27.26
C GLU A 375 -2.69 -14.66 26.14
N SER A 376 -1.46 -14.15 26.14
CA SER A 376 -0.94 -13.28 25.07
C SER A 376 -0.92 -14.00 23.71
N MET A 377 -0.50 -15.26 23.68
CA MET A 377 -0.51 -16.06 22.44
C MET A 377 -1.93 -16.39 21.97
N LEU A 378 -2.84 -16.75 22.88
CA LEU A 378 -4.25 -16.98 22.55
C LEU A 378 -4.94 -15.70 22.07
N PHE A 379 -4.57 -14.53 22.61
CA PHE A 379 -5.02 -13.25 22.09
C PHE A 379 -4.57 -13.04 20.64
N ILE A 380 -3.29 -13.28 20.32
CA ILE A 380 -2.79 -13.21 18.94
C ILE A 380 -3.55 -14.19 18.03
N LYS A 381 -3.79 -15.42 18.50
CA LYS A 381 -4.60 -16.43 17.79
C LYS A 381 -6.01 -15.93 17.51
N SER A 382 -6.65 -15.28 18.49
CA SER A 382 -8.01 -14.73 18.36
C SER A 382 -8.12 -13.61 17.32
N LYS A 383 -7.00 -12.91 17.06
CA LYS A 383 -6.88 -11.92 15.98
C LYS A 383 -6.56 -12.56 14.62
N GLY A 384 -6.51 -13.89 14.53
CA GLY A 384 -6.14 -14.64 13.33
C GLY A 384 -4.63 -14.72 13.08
N GLY A 385 -3.81 -14.36 14.07
CA GLY A 385 -2.35 -14.36 13.96
C GLY A 385 -1.75 -15.76 14.09
N PHE A 386 -0.64 -15.97 13.38
CA PHE A 386 0.18 -17.18 13.40
C PHE A 386 1.65 -16.81 13.14
N PHE A 387 2.59 -17.72 13.29
CA PHE A 387 4.03 -17.50 13.14
C PHE A 387 4.58 -18.43 12.06
N VAL A 388 5.39 -17.88 11.16
CA VAL A 388 6.15 -18.65 10.15
C VAL A 388 7.62 -18.58 10.57
N VAL A 389 8.19 -19.74 10.91
CA VAL A 389 9.43 -19.83 11.71
C VAL A 389 10.58 -20.34 10.86
N GLY A 390 11.58 -19.48 10.66
CA GLY A 390 12.86 -19.86 10.05
C GLY A 390 13.83 -20.42 11.08
N GLY A 391 14.41 -21.59 10.79
CA GLY A 391 15.54 -22.14 11.53
C GLY A 391 16.86 -21.39 11.25
N ARG A 392 17.91 -21.72 12.00
CA ARG A 392 19.26 -21.20 11.78
C ARG A 392 20.31 -22.27 12.03
N THR A 393 21.47 -22.10 11.40
CA THR A 393 22.67 -22.85 11.77
C THR A 393 23.35 -22.15 12.95
N VAL A 394 23.68 -22.90 14.00
CA VAL A 394 24.46 -22.44 15.15
C VAL A 394 25.81 -23.16 15.14
N THR A 395 26.88 -22.38 15.10
CA THR A 395 28.25 -22.89 15.20
C THR A 395 28.66 -22.94 16.66
N ASN A 396 28.84 -24.16 17.19
CA ASN A 396 29.34 -24.40 18.55
C ASN A 396 30.71 -25.08 18.45
N GLY A 397 31.79 -24.29 18.35
CA GLY A 397 33.13 -24.82 18.11
C GLY A 397 33.31 -25.23 16.64
N GLU A 398 33.73 -26.47 16.37
CA GLU A 398 33.92 -27.00 15.01
C GLU A 398 32.65 -27.61 14.40
N GLU A 399 31.58 -27.81 15.17
CA GLU A 399 30.33 -28.41 14.69
C GLU A 399 29.22 -27.37 14.45
N ASN A 400 28.56 -27.51 13.30
CA ASN A 400 27.39 -26.74 12.93
C ASN A 400 26.12 -27.54 13.23
N THR A 401 25.31 -27.03 14.17
CA THR A 401 24.02 -27.62 14.54
C THR A 401 22.87 -26.81 13.95
N TRP A 402 21.83 -27.48 13.47
CA TRP A 402 20.64 -26.81 12.94
C TRP A 402 19.60 -26.68 14.05
N GLU A 403 19.19 -25.44 14.36
CA GLU A 403 18.11 -25.14 15.29
C GLU A 403 16.86 -24.69 14.53
N ASP A 404 15.74 -25.38 14.73
CA ASP A 404 14.42 -25.02 14.21
C ASP A 404 13.32 -25.21 15.26
N LEU A 405 12.05 -25.14 14.86
CA LEU A 405 10.91 -25.24 15.77
C LEU A 405 10.90 -26.56 16.58
N ASN A 406 11.46 -27.66 16.06
CA ASN A 406 11.54 -28.94 16.77
C ASN A 406 12.50 -28.88 17.97
N SER A 407 13.37 -27.87 18.03
CA SER A 407 14.27 -27.62 19.17
C SER A 407 13.58 -26.93 20.36
N ILE A 408 12.33 -26.49 20.21
CA ILE A 408 11.58 -25.76 21.24
C ILE A 408 10.35 -26.57 21.66
N LYS A 409 10.14 -26.69 22.97
CA LYS A 409 8.91 -27.29 23.52
C LYS A 409 7.75 -26.28 23.47
N VAL A 410 7.01 -26.28 22.37
CA VAL A 410 5.79 -25.47 22.20
C VAL A 410 4.64 -26.12 23.00
N PRO A 411 3.85 -25.35 23.78
CA PRO A 411 2.64 -25.88 24.41
C PRO A 411 1.63 -26.38 23.36
N GLU A 412 1.01 -27.53 23.62
CA GLU A 412 0.10 -28.23 22.68
C GLU A 412 -1.01 -27.31 22.16
N GLU A 413 -1.57 -26.44 23.02
CA GLU A 413 -2.65 -25.52 22.65
C GLU A 413 -2.22 -24.45 21.62
N LEU A 414 -0.91 -24.22 21.51
CA LEU A 414 -0.27 -23.21 20.67
C LEU A 414 0.40 -23.78 19.42
N GLU A 415 0.62 -25.11 19.32
CA GLU A 415 1.35 -25.74 18.21
C GLU A 415 0.82 -25.33 16.83
N SER A 416 -0.51 -25.34 16.67
CA SER A 416 -1.20 -24.91 15.44
C SER A 416 -0.86 -23.49 14.96
N MET A 417 -0.31 -22.63 15.82
CA MET A 417 0.07 -21.27 15.47
C MET A 417 1.48 -21.18 14.85
N PHE A 418 2.34 -22.17 15.03
CA PHE A 418 3.75 -22.09 14.60
C PHE A 418 3.99 -23.00 13.41
N ILE A 419 4.24 -22.39 12.25
CA ILE A 419 4.45 -23.07 10.98
C ILE A 419 5.96 -23.08 10.71
N PRO A 420 6.64 -24.24 10.75
CA PRO A 420 8.06 -24.31 10.48
C PRO A 420 8.34 -24.14 8.98
N ILE A 421 9.39 -23.38 8.66
CA ILE A 421 10.01 -23.43 7.34
C ILE A 421 10.99 -24.60 7.33
N SER A 422 10.90 -25.49 6.34
CA SER A 422 11.77 -26.67 6.27
C SER A 422 13.22 -26.26 5.95
N LYS A 423 14.18 -27.06 6.39
CA LYS A 423 15.61 -26.84 6.15
C LYS A 423 15.95 -26.84 4.65
N GLU A 424 15.23 -27.62 3.87
CA GLU A 424 15.38 -27.71 2.42
C GLU A 424 14.91 -26.43 1.73
N ASP A 425 13.87 -25.78 2.27
CA ASP A 425 13.30 -24.54 1.74
C ASP A 425 14.08 -23.28 2.19
N PHE A 426 14.75 -23.34 3.34
CA PHE A 426 15.52 -22.23 3.91
C PHE A 426 16.74 -22.69 4.70
N ARG A 427 17.93 -22.37 4.19
CA ARG A 427 19.20 -22.47 4.92
C ARG A 427 20.05 -21.23 4.65
N VAL A 428 20.19 -20.38 5.66
CA VAL A 428 21.02 -19.17 5.60
C VAL A 428 22.03 -19.20 6.73
N ASP A 429 23.30 -19.28 6.39
CA ASP A 429 24.42 -19.32 7.34
C ASP A 429 24.94 -17.91 7.70
N VAL A 430 24.11 -16.87 7.58
CA VAL A 430 24.52 -15.45 7.76
C VAL A 430 23.92 -14.85 9.03
N SER A 431 24.78 -14.44 9.99
CA SER A 431 24.37 -13.73 11.21
C SER A 431 24.29 -12.21 11.01
N SER A 432 23.11 -11.61 11.25
CA SER A 432 22.92 -10.15 11.20
C SER A 432 23.78 -9.39 12.22
N THR A 433 24.31 -10.06 13.25
CA THR A 433 25.20 -9.46 14.25
C THR A 433 26.65 -9.41 13.75
N GLU A 434 27.08 -10.42 12.99
CA GLU A 434 28.42 -10.48 12.38
C GLU A 434 28.56 -9.45 11.25
N LEU A 435 27.53 -9.31 10.41
CA LEU A 435 27.50 -8.28 9.35
C LEU A 435 27.64 -6.85 9.91
N ARG A 436 27.08 -6.58 11.09
CA ARG A 436 27.20 -5.28 11.76
C ARG A 436 28.61 -5.04 12.28
N LYS A 437 29.22 -6.06 12.91
CA LYS A 437 30.62 -5.99 13.37
C LYS A 437 31.62 -5.79 12.21
N ASN A 438 31.37 -6.41 11.06
CA ASN A 438 32.26 -6.25 9.89
C ASN A 438 32.15 -4.85 9.27
N LYS A 439 30.95 -4.26 9.19
CA LYS A 439 30.77 -2.87 8.72
C LYS A 439 31.35 -1.81 9.65
N GLU A 440 31.42 -2.07 10.96
CA GLU A 440 32.10 -1.19 11.90
C GLU A 440 33.62 -1.24 11.75
N LYS A 441 34.18 -2.41 11.42
CA LYS A 441 35.63 -2.57 11.14
C LYS A 441 36.08 -1.93 9.84
N GLU A 442 35.23 -1.87 8.81
CA GLU A 442 35.53 -1.21 7.53
C GLU A 442 35.46 0.33 7.60
N LYS A 443 34.98 0.89 8.73
CA LYS A 443 34.88 2.35 8.96
C LYS A 443 36.02 2.91 9.84
N VAL A 444 36.96 2.07 10.29
CA VAL A 444 38.11 2.45 11.11
C VAL A 444 39.36 2.61 10.25
#